data_AF-A0A3D1RS38-F1
#
_entry.id   AF-A0A3D1RS38-F1
#
_cell.length_a   1.000
_cell.length_b   1.000
_cell.length_c   1.000
_cell.angle_alpha   90.00
_cell.angle_beta   90.00
_cell.angle_gamma   90.00
#
_symmetry.space_group_name_H-M   'P 1'
#
loop_
_entity.id
_entity.type
_entity.pdbx_description
1 polymer ?
#
loop_
_entity_poly.entity_id
_entity_poly.type
_entity_poly.pdbx_seq_one_letter_code
_entity_poly.pdbx_strand_id
1 'polypeptide(L)'
;AAKKKAAAEAKKTEEAEEEKTEECDEEENPDGCDKARSLAGAWMQDGTSSGFAGGVVIERAGLLQVADQAALLEGLELCRSCRFLEWGYFTEQIPTAMNSLRMGFWVNGIAATSAHLSAAATKQARYSGDLLGMVWDGTQARATQGDFRSTVSFGVANYSVDAFSATFDGGQYSSAARGVKNGSAFRLHDAASGRNFTAKGNLFGHPQAVGQPPPEMAGQFSITGNNYQAGGVFGGAMVSQSGNDL
;
A
#
# COMPACT_ATOMS: atom_id res chain seq x y z
N ALA A 1 -29.19 -51.28 28.63
CA ALA A 1 -28.39 -51.24 27.38
C ALA A 1 -28.63 -49.99 26.49
N ALA A 2 -29.43 -49.00 26.89
CA ALA A 2 -29.70 -47.80 26.08
C ALA A 2 -28.83 -46.56 26.41
N LYS A 3 -28.07 -46.56 27.52
CA LYS A 3 -27.23 -45.41 27.95
C LYS A 3 -25.79 -45.40 27.40
N LYS A 4 -25.37 -46.44 26.66
CA LYS A 4 -24.03 -46.49 26.02
C LYS A 4 -24.04 -46.08 24.54
N LYS A 5 -25.20 -45.86 23.93
CA LYS A 5 -25.31 -45.48 22.51
C LYS A 5 -25.33 -43.96 22.29
N ALA A 6 -25.81 -43.19 23.26
CA ALA A 6 -25.83 -41.72 23.19
C ALA A 6 -24.45 -41.05 23.38
N ALA A 7 -23.47 -41.76 23.96
CA ALA A 7 -22.10 -41.24 24.12
C ALA A 7 -21.21 -41.47 22.87
N ALA A 8 -21.69 -42.26 21.89
CA ALA A 8 -20.98 -42.51 20.63
C ALA A 8 -21.47 -41.58 19.50
N GLU A 9 -22.66 -41.00 19.61
CA GLU A 9 -23.19 -40.01 18.65
C GLU A 9 -22.90 -38.56 19.05
N ALA A 10 -22.55 -38.29 20.31
CA ALA A 10 -22.10 -36.95 20.74
C ALA A 10 -20.61 -36.68 20.52
N LYS A 11 -19.83 -37.68 20.07
CA LYS A 11 -18.40 -37.52 19.73
C LYS A 11 -18.14 -37.42 18.22
N LYS A 12 -19.21 -37.21 17.43
CA LYS A 12 -19.17 -37.10 15.96
C LYS A 12 -19.58 -35.72 15.44
N THR A 13 -19.73 -34.75 16.34
CA THR A 13 -20.21 -33.39 16.01
C THR A 13 -19.40 -32.30 16.74
N GLU A 14 -18.15 -32.61 17.06
CA GLU A 14 -17.20 -31.68 17.69
C GLU A 14 -15.76 -32.04 17.29
N GLU A 15 -15.57 -32.41 16.02
CA GLU A 15 -14.29 -32.31 15.35
C GLU A 15 -14.50 -31.28 14.24
N ALA A 16 -13.69 -30.24 14.33
CA ALA A 16 -13.61 -29.08 13.47
C ALA A 16 -14.12 -29.34 12.04
N GLU A 17 -15.04 -28.49 11.59
CA GLU A 17 -14.94 -27.98 10.23
C GLU A 17 -13.56 -27.30 10.13
N GLU A 18 -12.51 -28.10 9.94
CA GLU A 18 -11.37 -27.70 9.17
C GLU A 18 -11.95 -27.41 7.80
N GLU A 19 -12.23 -26.13 7.57
CA GLU A 19 -12.20 -25.54 6.25
C GLU A 19 -10.88 -26.01 5.63
N LYS A 20 -10.94 -27.09 4.85
CA LYS A 20 -9.87 -27.48 3.95
C LYS A 20 -9.64 -26.26 3.06
N THR A 21 -8.69 -25.43 3.45
CA THR A 21 -7.89 -24.70 2.47
C THR A 21 -7.42 -25.77 1.51
N GLU A 22 -8.00 -25.81 0.32
CA GLU A 22 -7.54 -26.63 -0.80
C GLU A 22 -6.06 -26.26 -1.01
N GLU A 23 -5.19 -27.02 -0.34
CA GLU A 23 -3.76 -26.94 -0.56
C GLU A 23 -3.57 -27.43 -1.99
N CYS A 24 -3.22 -26.51 -2.87
CA CYS A 24 -3.21 -26.80 -4.29
C CYS A 24 -2.17 -27.90 -4.56
N ASP A 25 -2.63 -29.03 -5.09
CA ASP A 25 -1.77 -30.19 -5.34
C ASP A 25 -0.91 -29.90 -6.58
N GLU A 26 0.35 -29.49 -6.35
CA GLU A 26 1.27 -29.02 -7.39
C GLU A 26 1.61 -30.10 -8.43
N GLU A 27 1.37 -31.39 -8.13
CA GLU A 27 1.53 -32.51 -9.06
C GLU A 27 0.32 -32.71 -9.98
N GLU A 28 -0.90 -32.41 -9.52
CA GLU A 28 -2.14 -32.67 -10.26
C GLU A 28 -2.60 -31.46 -11.08
N ASN A 29 -2.28 -30.23 -10.64
CA ASN A 29 -2.59 -28.99 -11.35
C ASN A 29 -1.44 -27.96 -11.30
N PRO A 30 -0.39 -28.12 -12.13
CA PRO A 30 0.77 -27.25 -12.13
C PRO A 30 0.45 -25.79 -12.51
N ASP A 31 -0.64 -25.56 -13.26
CA ASP A 31 -1.11 -24.24 -13.74
C ASP A 31 -2.07 -23.54 -12.76
N GLY A 32 -2.59 -24.24 -11.74
CA GLY A 32 -3.55 -23.70 -10.77
C GLY A 32 -2.92 -23.17 -9.48
N CYS A 33 -1.59 -23.21 -9.37
CA CYS A 33 -0.85 -22.94 -8.13
C CYS A 33 -0.03 -21.63 -8.20
N ASP A 34 -0.63 -20.56 -8.71
CA ASP A 34 0.03 -19.25 -8.79
C ASP A 34 0.20 -18.65 -7.38
N LYS A 35 1.45 -18.40 -6.97
CA LYS A 35 1.78 -17.77 -5.69
C LYS A 35 2.19 -16.32 -5.93
N ALA A 36 1.61 -15.39 -5.18
CA ALA A 36 2.06 -14.00 -5.19
C ALA A 36 2.88 -13.66 -3.94
N ARG A 37 3.68 -12.58 -4.01
CA ARG A 37 4.24 -11.86 -2.85
C ARG A 37 4.10 -10.35 -3.04
N SER A 38 3.42 -9.67 -2.12
CA SER A 38 3.47 -8.20 -2.06
C SER A 38 4.88 -7.74 -1.71
N LEU A 39 5.41 -6.79 -2.47
CA LEU A 39 6.67 -6.13 -2.20
C LEU A 39 6.40 -4.76 -1.57
N ALA A 40 6.80 -4.57 -0.33
CA ALA A 40 7.12 -3.24 0.18
C ALA A 40 8.63 -3.06 -0.01
N GLY A 41 9.02 -2.35 -1.07
CA GLY A 41 10.40 -2.07 -1.42
C GLY A 41 11.09 -1.09 -0.46
N ALA A 42 12.39 -0.89 -0.69
CA ALA A 42 13.23 -0.06 0.17
C ALA A 42 12.85 1.43 0.07
N TRP A 43 12.87 2.11 1.22
CA TRP A 43 12.91 3.57 1.23
C TRP A 43 14.32 4.00 0.86
N MET A 44 14.46 4.71 -0.25
CA MET A 44 15.74 5.23 -0.71
C MET A 44 15.79 6.72 -0.40
N GLN A 45 16.82 7.18 0.30
CA GLN A 45 17.04 8.60 0.53
C GLN A 45 18.45 8.95 0.04
N ASP A 46 18.54 9.86 -0.92
CA ASP A 46 19.80 10.48 -1.32
C ASP A 46 19.70 11.98 -1.07
N GLY A 47 20.25 12.43 0.07
CA GLY A 47 20.39 13.83 0.51
C GLY A 47 19.12 14.69 0.49
N THR A 48 18.65 15.01 -0.71
CA THR A 48 17.52 15.88 -1.05
C THR A 48 16.28 15.14 -1.59
N SER A 49 16.41 13.89 -2.03
CA SER A 49 15.32 13.09 -2.60
C SER A 49 14.95 11.90 -1.70
N SER A 50 13.68 11.49 -1.75
CA SER A 50 13.21 10.27 -1.08
C SER A 50 12.29 9.48 -1.99
N GLY A 51 12.64 8.22 -2.23
CA GLY A 51 11.87 7.28 -3.02
C GLY A 51 11.20 6.21 -2.16
N PHE A 52 10.01 5.81 -2.57
CA PHE A 52 9.30 4.61 -2.13
C PHE A 52 9.08 3.70 -3.32
N ALA A 53 9.15 2.40 -3.10
CA ALA A 53 8.86 1.41 -4.12
C ALA A 53 7.95 0.34 -3.53
N GLY A 54 6.86 0.01 -4.18
CA GLY A 54 5.93 -1.04 -3.77
C GLY A 54 5.54 -1.90 -4.97
N GLY A 55 4.95 -3.07 -4.77
CA GLY A 55 4.54 -3.90 -5.91
C GLY A 55 4.10 -5.30 -5.54
N VAL A 56 4.06 -6.18 -6.53
CA VAL A 56 3.73 -7.60 -6.38
C VAL A 56 4.66 -8.42 -7.27
N VAL A 57 5.13 -9.56 -6.75
CA VAL A 57 5.72 -10.64 -7.55
C VAL A 57 4.66 -11.71 -7.72
N ILE A 58 4.44 -12.18 -8.94
CA ILE A 58 3.55 -13.28 -9.27
C ILE A 58 4.42 -14.41 -9.82
N GLU A 59 4.45 -15.54 -9.13
CA GLU A 59 5.10 -16.77 -9.60
C GLU A 59 4.13 -17.52 -10.52
N ARG A 60 4.63 -18.18 -11.57
CA ARG A 60 3.81 -18.90 -12.57
C ARG A 60 2.75 -18.06 -13.29
N ALA A 61 2.93 -16.73 -13.33
CA ALA A 61 2.13 -15.85 -14.17
C ALA A 61 2.16 -16.38 -15.61
N GLY A 62 1.10 -17.07 -16.07
CA GLY A 62 1.07 -17.81 -17.33
C GLY A 62 1.31 -16.94 -18.58
N LEU A 63 0.39 -16.94 -19.55
CA LEU A 63 0.53 -16.11 -20.77
C LEU A 63 0.29 -14.60 -20.53
N LEU A 64 0.49 -14.08 -19.31
CA LEU A 64 0.49 -12.64 -19.03
C LEU A 64 1.68 -11.98 -19.73
N GLN A 65 1.49 -11.56 -20.98
CA GLN A 65 2.52 -10.88 -21.75
C GLN A 65 2.75 -9.48 -21.20
N VAL A 66 4.00 -9.01 -21.25
CA VAL A 66 4.37 -7.65 -20.84
C VAL A 66 3.59 -6.58 -21.63
N ALA A 67 3.19 -6.88 -22.87
CA ALA A 67 2.40 -5.98 -23.71
C ALA A 67 0.99 -5.72 -23.15
N ASP A 68 0.34 -6.74 -22.57
CA ASP A 68 -0.98 -6.60 -21.95
C ASP A 68 -0.91 -5.73 -20.69
N GLN A 69 0.26 -5.70 -20.02
CA GLN A 69 0.47 -4.94 -18.78
C GLN A 69 0.65 -3.45 -19.01
N ALA A 70 1.32 -3.05 -20.09
CA ALA A 70 1.43 -1.64 -20.45
C ALA A 70 0.05 -1.04 -20.76
N ALA A 71 -0.81 -1.81 -21.44
CA ALA A 71 -2.20 -1.43 -21.69
C ALA A 71 -3.04 -1.33 -20.39
N LEU A 72 -2.80 -2.23 -19.41
CA LEU A 72 -3.44 -2.16 -18.09
C LEU A 72 -3.07 -0.91 -17.28
N LEU A 73 -1.94 -0.29 -17.58
CA LEU A 73 -1.42 0.89 -16.89
C LEU A 73 -1.67 2.19 -17.67
N GLU A 74 -2.19 2.08 -18.89
CA GLU A 74 -2.48 3.22 -19.75
C GLU A 74 -3.62 4.07 -19.16
N GLY A 75 -3.36 5.37 -18.98
CA GLY A 75 -4.33 6.30 -18.41
C GLY A 75 -4.37 6.37 -16.87
N LEU A 76 -3.55 5.57 -16.17
CA LEU A 76 -3.33 5.74 -14.74
C LEU A 76 -2.43 6.96 -14.50
N GLU A 77 -2.83 7.81 -13.56
CA GLU A 77 -2.03 8.95 -13.12
C GLU A 77 -2.04 9.01 -11.59
N LEU A 78 -0.84 9.13 -11.01
CA LEU A 78 -0.69 9.38 -9.58
C LEU A 78 -0.67 10.89 -9.34
N CYS A 79 -1.64 11.42 -8.61
CA CYS A 79 -1.67 12.81 -8.17
C CYS A 79 -1.44 13.84 -9.29
N ARG A 80 -2.46 14.09 -10.12
CA ARG A 80 -2.41 15.09 -11.21
C ARG A 80 -1.97 16.49 -10.79
N SER A 81 -2.23 16.88 -9.54
CA SER A 81 -1.89 18.19 -9.00
C SER A 81 -0.51 18.25 -8.34
N CYS A 82 0.20 17.12 -8.23
CA CYS A 82 1.53 17.07 -7.64
C CYS A 82 2.58 17.62 -8.63
N ARG A 83 3.55 18.35 -8.09
CA ARG A 83 4.64 19.03 -8.80
C ARG A 83 6.01 18.64 -8.28
N PHE A 84 6.10 18.05 -7.09
CA PHE A 84 7.35 17.60 -6.47
C PHE A 84 7.48 16.07 -6.43
N LEU A 85 6.46 15.36 -6.92
CA LEU A 85 6.48 13.91 -7.07
C LEU A 85 6.70 13.52 -8.54
N GLU A 86 7.54 12.51 -8.71
CA GLU A 86 7.62 11.68 -9.91
C GLU A 86 7.22 10.27 -9.53
N TRP A 87 6.58 9.55 -10.45
CA TRP A 87 6.23 8.17 -10.24
C TRP A 87 6.40 7.38 -11.53
N GLY A 88 6.43 6.08 -11.38
CA GLY A 88 6.42 5.18 -12.51
C GLY A 88 6.26 3.75 -12.05
N TYR A 89 6.45 2.85 -13.00
CA TYR A 89 6.40 1.42 -12.76
C TYR A 89 7.54 0.74 -13.52
N PHE A 90 7.83 -0.49 -13.13
CA PHE A 90 8.70 -1.37 -13.86
C PHE A 90 8.09 -2.77 -13.88
N THR A 91 8.32 -3.47 -14.98
CA THR A 91 7.93 -4.86 -15.17
C THR A 91 9.17 -5.66 -15.52
N GLU A 92 9.39 -6.76 -14.82
CA GLU A 92 10.48 -7.67 -15.09
C GLU A 92 9.91 -9.08 -15.16
N GLN A 93 10.05 -9.72 -16.33
CA GLN A 93 9.92 -11.17 -16.40
C GLN A 93 11.18 -11.76 -15.79
N ILE A 94 11.02 -12.60 -14.77
CA ILE A 94 12.11 -13.32 -14.16
C ILE A 94 12.18 -14.67 -14.87
N PRO A 95 13.20 -14.92 -15.71
CA PRO A 95 13.34 -16.18 -16.42
C PRO A 95 13.82 -17.26 -15.44
N THR A 96 12.87 -17.79 -14.67
CA THR A 96 13.01 -19.01 -13.88
C THR A 96 12.29 -20.15 -14.60
N ALA A 97 12.42 -21.38 -14.09
CA ALA A 97 11.66 -22.53 -14.59
C ALA A 97 10.12 -22.33 -14.55
N MET A 98 9.64 -21.24 -13.93
CA MET A 98 8.24 -21.00 -13.61
C MET A 98 7.71 -19.66 -14.14
N ASN A 99 8.38 -18.99 -15.09
CA ASN A 99 7.93 -17.72 -15.71
C ASN A 99 7.31 -16.72 -14.70
N SER A 100 8.09 -16.22 -13.75
CA SER A 100 7.58 -15.25 -12.78
C SER A 100 7.52 -13.85 -13.37
N LEU A 101 6.51 -13.08 -12.99
CA LEU A 101 6.39 -11.66 -13.30
C LEU A 101 6.58 -10.84 -12.04
N ARG A 102 7.50 -9.87 -12.09
CA ARG A 102 7.61 -8.82 -11.09
C ARG A 102 7.05 -7.54 -11.66
N MET A 103 6.08 -6.96 -10.97
CA MET A 103 5.61 -5.62 -11.25
C MET A 103 5.78 -4.75 -10.01
N GLY A 104 6.50 -3.64 -10.18
CA GLY A 104 6.73 -2.66 -9.13
C GLY A 104 6.31 -1.28 -9.57
N PHE A 105 5.88 -0.48 -8.61
CA PHE A 105 5.63 0.94 -8.71
C PHE A 105 6.66 1.66 -7.85
N TRP A 106 7.03 2.86 -8.28
CA TRP A 106 7.86 3.74 -7.49
C TRP A 106 7.27 5.14 -7.49
N VAL A 107 7.48 5.84 -6.39
CA VAL A 107 7.22 7.27 -6.26
C VAL A 107 8.43 7.89 -5.61
N ASN A 108 8.93 8.97 -6.19
CA ASN A 108 10.06 9.74 -5.70
C ASN A 108 9.66 11.21 -5.65
N GLY A 109 10.36 11.98 -4.84
CA GLY A 109 10.19 13.42 -4.82
C GLY A 109 11.21 14.12 -3.94
N ILE A 110 11.12 15.44 -3.92
CA ILE A 110 11.94 16.27 -3.04
C ILE A 110 11.39 16.16 -1.63
N ALA A 111 12.12 15.53 -0.72
CA ALA A 111 11.65 15.30 0.63
C ALA A 111 11.53 16.61 1.42
N ALA A 112 10.44 16.78 2.17
CA ALA A 112 10.33 17.87 3.12
C ALA A 112 11.39 17.75 4.20
N THR A 113 12.14 18.82 4.45
CA THR A 113 13.17 18.83 5.48
C THR A 113 12.55 18.88 6.88
N SER A 114 13.32 18.48 7.89
CA SER A 114 12.92 18.65 9.28
C SER A 114 12.60 20.11 9.61
N ALA A 115 13.35 21.07 9.04
CA ALA A 115 13.13 22.49 9.21
C ALA A 115 11.78 22.96 8.61
N HIS A 116 11.40 22.47 7.42
CA HIS A 116 10.08 22.77 6.85
C HIS A 116 8.95 22.29 7.77
N LEU A 117 9.07 21.06 8.29
CA LEU A 117 8.07 20.47 9.19
C LEU A 117 7.99 21.22 10.51
N SER A 118 9.13 21.58 11.10
CA SER A 118 9.19 22.34 12.35
C SER A 118 8.64 23.74 12.20
N ALA A 119 8.88 24.40 11.06
CA ALA A 119 8.34 25.73 10.79
C ALA A 119 6.80 25.72 10.70
N ALA A 120 6.20 24.61 10.25
CA ALA A 120 4.75 24.43 10.19
C ALA A 120 4.10 24.08 11.54
N ALA A 121 4.86 24.10 12.65
CA ALA A 121 4.33 23.75 13.97
C ALA A 121 3.02 24.49 14.29
N THR A 122 2.11 23.82 14.99
CA THR A 122 0.74 24.27 15.33
C THR A 122 -0.25 24.30 14.17
N LYS A 123 0.20 24.04 12.94
CA LYS A 123 -0.68 23.89 11.78
C LYS A 123 -1.14 22.45 11.61
N GLN A 124 -2.23 22.32 10.86
CA GLN A 124 -2.76 21.07 10.36
C GLN A 124 -2.97 21.18 8.84
N ALA A 125 -2.65 20.12 8.11
CA ALA A 125 -2.88 20.02 6.67
C ALA A 125 -3.74 18.80 6.35
N ARG A 126 -4.56 18.91 5.29
CA ARG A 126 -5.30 17.79 4.71
C ARG A 126 -4.76 17.52 3.32
N TYR A 127 -4.47 16.25 3.06
CA TYR A 127 -3.99 15.73 1.79
C TYR A 127 -5.03 14.80 1.19
N SER A 128 -5.13 14.79 -0.14
CA SER A 128 -5.87 13.78 -0.87
C SER A 128 -5.17 13.43 -2.18
N GLY A 129 -5.36 12.21 -2.62
CA GLY A 129 -4.82 11.76 -3.89
C GLY A 129 -5.14 10.30 -4.15
N ASP A 130 -4.26 9.66 -4.90
CA ASP A 130 -4.51 8.35 -5.49
C ASP A 130 -3.60 7.30 -4.87
N LEU A 131 -4.07 6.06 -4.87
CA LEU A 131 -3.24 4.85 -4.77
C LEU A 131 -3.19 4.20 -6.15
N LEU A 132 -2.01 3.77 -6.58
CA LEU A 132 -1.83 2.94 -7.76
C LEU A 132 -1.07 1.68 -7.35
N GLY A 133 -1.57 0.53 -7.79
CA GLY A 133 -0.92 -0.73 -7.47
C GLY A 133 -1.40 -1.87 -8.34
N MET A 134 -0.76 -3.02 -8.13
CA MET A 134 -1.22 -4.29 -8.68
C MET A 134 -1.94 -5.08 -7.60
N VAL A 135 -2.96 -5.81 -8.04
CA VAL A 135 -3.70 -6.79 -7.24
C VAL A 135 -3.52 -8.17 -7.87
N TRP A 136 -3.32 -9.15 -7.01
CA TRP A 136 -3.40 -10.57 -7.28
C TRP A 136 -4.41 -11.20 -6.32
N ASP A 137 -5.45 -11.84 -6.85
CA ASP A 137 -6.53 -12.46 -6.05
C ASP A 137 -6.51 -14.01 -6.07
N GLY A 138 -5.37 -14.59 -6.43
CA GLY A 138 -5.24 -16.05 -6.59
C GLY A 138 -5.58 -16.53 -7.99
N THR A 139 -6.25 -15.70 -8.81
CA THR A 139 -6.67 -16.09 -10.17
C THR A 139 -6.19 -15.14 -11.25
N GLN A 140 -6.16 -13.84 -10.97
CA GLN A 140 -5.82 -12.83 -11.96
C GLN A 140 -5.00 -11.69 -11.38
N ALA A 141 -4.15 -11.14 -12.24
CA ALA A 141 -3.42 -9.91 -11.99
C ALA A 141 -4.17 -8.72 -12.61
N ARG A 142 -4.37 -7.64 -11.85
CA ARG A 142 -4.96 -6.40 -12.36
C ARG A 142 -4.26 -5.17 -11.83
N ALA A 143 -4.06 -4.17 -12.69
CA ALA A 143 -3.74 -2.83 -12.25
C ALA A 143 -4.99 -2.19 -11.62
N THR A 144 -4.83 -1.55 -10.48
CA THR A 144 -5.94 -0.95 -9.73
C THR A 144 -5.56 0.43 -9.26
N GLN A 145 -6.52 1.35 -9.36
CA GLN A 145 -6.46 2.67 -8.77
C GLN A 145 -7.45 2.78 -7.62
N GLY A 146 -7.03 3.47 -6.57
CA GLY A 146 -7.85 3.82 -5.42
C GLY A 146 -7.60 5.28 -5.01
N ASP A 147 -8.21 5.70 -3.92
CA ASP A 147 -8.09 7.05 -3.38
C ASP A 147 -7.69 7.03 -1.90
N PHE A 148 -7.00 8.08 -1.46
CA PHE A 148 -6.77 8.31 -0.04
C PHE A 148 -7.04 9.75 0.38
N ARG A 149 -7.30 9.89 1.69
CA ARG A 149 -7.35 11.17 2.41
C ARG A 149 -6.53 11.06 3.67
N SER A 150 -5.82 12.13 4.01
CA SER A 150 -4.97 12.19 5.19
C SER A 150 -5.07 13.54 5.88
N THR A 151 -5.04 13.55 7.21
CA THR A 151 -4.91 14.77 8.03
C THR A 151 -3.63 14.68 8.84
N VAL A 152 -2.81 15.72 8.79
CA VAL A 152 -1.50 15.78 9.43
C VAL A 152 -1.40 17.01 10.31
N SER A 153 -1.03 16.83 11.57
CA SER A 153 -0.69 17.91 12.50
C SER A 153 0.82 18.02 12.68
N PHE A 154 1.32 19.26 12.72
CA PHE A 154 2.74 19.57 12.77
C PHE A 154 3.13 20.11 14.14
N GLY A 155 4.26 19.65 14.65
CA GLY A 155 4.90 20.10 15.88
C GLY A 155 6.36 20.46 15.66
N VAL A 156 6.96 21.06 16.70
CA VAL A 156 8.33 21.58 16.62
C VAL A 156 9.37 20.48 16.36
N ALA A 157 9.19 19.28 16.93
CA ALA A 157 10.13 18.17 16.79
C ALA A 157 9.53 16.94 16.07
N ASN A 158 8.21 16.87 16.00
CA ASN A 158 7.46 15.74 15.48
C ASN A 158 6.19 16.19 14.77
N TYR A 159 5.68 15.34 13.88
CA TYR A 159 4.38 15.48 13.25
C TYR A 159 3.55 14.22 13.53
N SER A 160 2.25 14.30 13.31
CA SER A 160 1.34 13.16 13.42
C SER A 160 0.45 13.08 12.19
N VAL A 161 0.33 11.89 11.61
CA VAL A 161 -0.78 11.55 10.72
C VAL A 161 -1.96 11.21 11.62
N ASP A 162 -2.85 12.18 11.81
CA ASP A 162 -3.97 12.08 12.78
C ASP A 162 -5.05 11.13 12.28
N ALA A 163 -5.26 11.12 10.96
CA ALA A 163 -6.18 10.23 10.28
C ALA A 163 -5.68 9.98 8.86
N PHE A 164 -5.62 8.72 8.45
CA PHE A 164 -5.41 8.28 7.08
C PHE A 164 -6.55 7.34 6.72
N SER A 165 -7.20 7.56 5.58
CA SER A 165 -8.22 6.66 5.04
C SER A 165 -7.90 6.39 3.58
N ALA A 166 -7.93 5.12 3.18
CA ALA A 166 -7.71 4.68 1.81
C ALA A 166 -8.80 3.72 1.36
N THR A 167 -9.22 3.85 0.10
CA THR A 167 -10.06 2.88 -0.60
C THR A 167 -9.22 2.24 -1.68
N PHE A 168 -9.11 0.91 -1.69
CA PHE A 168 -8.35 0.20 -2.72
C PHE A 168 -8.90 -1.21 -2.94
N ASP A 169 -9.21 -1.53 -4.21
CA ASP A 169 -9.76 -2.82 -4.63
C ASP A 169 -10.97 -3.27 -3.77
N GLY A 170 -11.94 -2.36 -3.60
CA GLY A 170 -13.14 -2.58 -2.79
C GLY A 170 -12.92 -2.63 -1.27
N GLY A 171 -11.66 -2.60 -0.80
CA GLY A 171 -11.33 -2.48 0.61
C GLY A 171 -11.31 -1.04 1.08
N GLN A 172 -11.63 -0.83 2.36
CA GLN A 172 -11.51 0.47 3.04
C GLN A 172 -10.62 0.31 4.26
N TYR A 173 -9.56 1.12 4.33
CA TYR A 173 -8.53 1.04 5.36
C TYR A 173 -8.41 2.37 6.08
N SER A 174 -8.24 2.35 7.39
CA SER A 174 -8.10 3.54 8.24
C SER A 174 -6.98 3.36 9.26
N SER A 175 -6.08 4.33 9.36
CA SER A 175 -4.95 4.26 10.27
C SER A 175 -4.48 5.64 10.73
N ALA A 176 -3.55 5.67 11.67
CA ALA A 176 -2.92 6.90 12.19
C ALA A 176 -1.48 6.61 12.63
N ALA A 177 -0.64 7.64 12.63
CA ALA A 177 0.73 7.58 13.12
C ALA A 177 1.05 8.82 13.97
N ARG A 178 1.36 8.64 15.25
CA ARG A 178 1.60 9.75 16.18
C ARG A 178 3.07 9.93 16.51
N GLY A 179 3.50 11.18 16.67
CA GLY A 179 4.84 11.50 17.18
C GLY A 179 5.98 11.11 16.24
N VAL A 180 5.74 11.11 14.92
CA VAL A 180 6.76 10.82 13.92
C VAL A 180 7.79 11.95 13.93
N LYS A 181 9.06 11.63 14.15
CA LYS A 181 10.14 12.63 14.16
C LYS A 181 10.16 13.39 12.83
N ASN A 182 10.33 14.71 12.89
CA ASN A 182 10.45 15.54 11.68
C ASN A 182 11.62 15.03 10.81
N GLY A 183 11.33 14.82 9.51
CA GLY A 183 12.26 14.26 8.53
C GLY A 183 12.27 12.72 8.47
N SER A 184 11.48 12.03 9.31
CA SER A 184 11.32 10.58 9.27
C SER A 184 10.03 10.18 8.57
N ALA A 185 10.04 9.01 7.92
CA ALA A 185 8.85 8.43 7.32
C ALA A 185 7.87 7.92 8.38
N PHE A 186 6.57 8.13 8.15
CA PHE A 186 5.49 7.54 8.96
C PHE A 186 5.22 6.09 8.54
N ARG A 187 4.58 5.33 9.41
CA ARG A 187 4.10 3.96 9.15
C ARG A 187 2.66 3.84 9.59
N LEU A 188 1.86 3.16 8.79
CA LEU A 188 0.43 2.94 8.98
C LEU A 188 0.14 1.45 8.88
N HIS A 189 -0.79 1.01 9.71
CA HIS A 189 -1.24 -0.38 9.77
C HIS A 189 -2.74 -0.40 10.02
N ASP A 190 -3.45 -1.27 9.32
CA ASP A 190 -4.86 -1.55 9.54
C ASP A 190 -5.20 -2.99 9.14
N ALA A 191 -6.30 -3.53 9.64
CA ALA A 191 -6.83 -4.82 9.24
C ALA A 191 -8.34 -4.70 9.00
N ALA A 192 -8.76 -4.91 7.74
CA ALA A 192 -10.14 -4.75 7.31
C ALA A 192 -10.53 -5.86 6.32
N SER A 193 -11.74 -6.42 6.47
CA SER A 193 -12.31 -7.42 5.55
C SER A 193 -11.40 -8.63 5.29
N GLY A 194 -10.70 -9.11 6.32
CA GLY A 194 -9.76 -10.24 6.20
C GLY A 194 -8.44 -9.91 5.49
N ARG A 195 -8.16 -8.62 5.26
CA ARG A 195 -6.94 -8.12 4.63
C ARG A 195 -6.17 -7.22 5.61
N ASN A 196 -4.86 -7.38 5.65
CA ASN A 196 -3.92 -6.56 6.41
C ASN A 196 -3.32 -5.50 5.49
N PHE A 197 -3.57 -4.23 5.78
CA PHE A 197 -3.00 -3.08 5.09
C PHE A 197 -1.80 -2.55 5.85
N THR A 198 -0.71 -2.27 5.12
CA THR A 198 0.44 -1.54 5.65
C THR A 198 0.83 -0.44 4.67
N ALA A 199 1.23 0.72 5.19
CA ALA A 199 1.78 1.78 4.38
C ALA A 199 2.95 2.48 5.07
N LYS A 200 3.87 3.01 4.27
CA LYS A 200 4.98 3.84 4.71
C LYS A 200 5.10 5.02 3.78
N GLY A 201 5.14 6.23 4.32
CA GLY A 201 5.18 7.45 3.52
C GLY A 201 5.93 8.59 4.17
N ASN A 202 6.06 9.68 3.42
CA ASN A 202 6.67 10.92 3.86
C ASN A 202 5.95 12.13 3.22
N LEU A 203 6.36 13.32 3.63
CA LEU A 203 5.92 14.60 3.07
C LEU A 203 6.97 15.16 2.12
N PHE A 204 6.50 15.83 1.07
CA PHE A 204 7.28 16.23 -0.09
C PHE A 204 7.02 17.68 -0.48
N GLY A 205 8.01 18.25 -1.17
CA GLY A 205 7.98 19.57 -1.74
C GLY A 205 8.43 20.69 -0.82
N HIS A 206 8.66 21.84 -1.44
CA HIS A 206 8.97 23.08 -0.75
C HIS A 206 7.67 23.85 -0.48
N PRO A 207 7.37 24.23 0.77
CA PRO A 207 6.22 25.08 1.08
C PRO A 207 6.32 26.43 0.34
N GLN A 208 5.19 26.99 -0.09
CA GLN A 208 5.17 28.27 -0.83
C GLN A 208 5.57 29.48 0.02
N ALA A 209 5.42 29.37 1.35
CA ALA A 209 5.83 30.39 2.30
C ALA A 209 6.38 29.72 3.57
N VAL A 210 7.22 30.46 4.30
CA VAL A 210 7.78 30.01 5.58
C VAL A 210 6.64 29.66 6.53
N GLY A 211 6.78 28.52 7.20
CA GLY A 211 5.80 28.03 8.15
C GLY A 211 4.53 27.45 7.54
N GLN A 212 4.46 27.27 6.21
CA GLN A 212 3.40 26.45 5.61
C GLN A 212 3.77 24.95 5.63
N PRO A 213 2.78 24.05 5.77
CA PRO A 213 2.97 22.62 5.59
C PRO A 213 3.56 22.28 4.20
N PRO A 214 4.29 21.15 4.06
CA PRO A 214 4.70 20.66 2.76
C PRO A 214 3.50 20.39 1.84
N PRO A 215 3.60 20.69 0.55
CA PRO A 215 2.44 20.62 -0.36
C PRO A 215 2.01 19.20 -0.71
N GLU A 216 2.86 18.19 -0.55
CA GLU A 216 2.60 16.85 -1.08
C GLU A 216 2.90 15.74 -0.06
N MET A 217 2.23 14.61 -0.22
CA MET A 217 2.40 13.40 0.57
C MET A 217 2.49 12.20 -0.37
N ALA A 218 3.43 11.29 -0.13
CA ALA A 218 3.54 10.07 -0.91
C ALA A 218 4.16 8.92 -0.12
N GLY A 219 4.01 7.71 -0.65
CA GLY A 219 4.57 6.51 -0.04
C GLY A 219 4.28 5.25 -0.82
N GLN A 220 4.53 4.13 -0.17
CA GLN A 220 4.17 2.79 -0.65
C GLN A 220 3.16 2.14 0.28
N PHE A 221 2.42 1.18 -0.25
CA PHE A 221 1.52 0.33 0.51
C PHE A 221 1.63 -1.13 0.08
N SER A 222 1.21 -2.03 0.97
CA SER A 222 1.03 -3.46 0.73
C SER A 222 -0.25 -3.89 1.44
N ILE A 223 -0.99 -4.79 0.80
CA ILE A 223 -2.18 -5.43 1.35
C ILE A 223 -2.02 -6.94 1.19
N THR A 224 -2.20 -7.69 2.27
CA THR A 224 -2.15 -9.15 2.26
C THR A 224 -3.41 -9.75 2.88
N GLY A 225 -3.89 -10.86 2.34
CA GLY A 225 -5.04 -11.60 2.85
C GLY A 225 -5.03 -13.03 2.32
N ASN A 226 -6.06 -13.81 2.66
CA ASN A 226 -6.19 -15.16 2.11
C ASN A 226 -6.38 -15.10 0.59
N ASN A 227 -5.50 -15.75 -0.17
CA ASN A 227 -5.43 -15.68 -1.64
C ASN A 227 -5.45 -14.25 -2.20
N TYR A 228 -5.02 -13.26 -1.42
CA TYR A 228 -5.11 -11.87 -1.83
C TYR A 228 -3.82 -11.13 -1.52
N GLN A 229 -3.27 -10.48 -2.54
CA GLN A 229 -2.09 -9.66 -2.40
C GLN A 229 -2.17 -8.44 -3.30
N ALA A 230 -1.85 -7.28 -2.73
CA ALA A 230 -1.70 -6.07 -3.48
C ALA A 230 -0.51 -5.26 -2.99
N GLY A 231 0.02 -4.42 -3.86
CA GLY A 231 1.09 -3.52 -3.52
C GLY A 231 1.30 -2.45 -4.57
N GLY A 232 1.80 -1.31 -4.12
CA GLY A 232 1.96 -0.15 -4.99
C GLY A 232 2.38 1.09 -4.23
N VAL A 233 2.06 2.25 -4.80
CA VAL A 233 2.39 3.57 -4.29
C VAL A 233 1.16 4.44 -4.12
N PHE A 234 1.26 5.44 -3.25
CA PHE A 234 0.26 6.48 -3.12
C PHE A 234 0.90 7.85 -3.20
N GLY A 235 0.16 8.83 -3.69
CA GLY A 235 0.62 10.20 -3.88
C GLY A 235 -0.55 11.16 -3.89
N GLY A 236 -0.43 12.28 -3.18
CA GLY A 236 -1.51 13.25 -3.05
C GLY A 236 -1.02 14.65 -2.69
N ALA A 237 -1.83 15.64 -3.04
CA ALA A 237 -1.56 17.04 -2.77
C ALA A 237 -2.37 17.54 -1.57
N MET A 238 -1.85 18.58 -0.93
CA MET A 238 -2.55 19.31 0.11
C MET A 238 -3.77 20.02 -0.50
N VAL A 239 -4.95 19.78 0.05
CA VAL A 239 -6.22 20.38 -0.41
C VAL A 239 -6.74 21.44 0.55
N SER A 240 -6.32 21.42 1.81
CA SER A 240 -6.60 22.49 2.77
C SER A 240 -5.61 22.46 3.92
N GLN A 241 -5.52 23.57 4.63
CA GLN A 241 -4.73 23.71 5.85
C GLN A 241 -5.46 24.61 6.85
N SER A 242 -5.10 24.48 8.12
CA SER A 242 -5.60 25.34 9.20
C SER A 242 -4.50 25.60 10.24
N GLY A 243 -4.51 26.80 10.81
CA GLY A 243 -3.54 27.29 11.79
C GLY A 243 -3.29 28.78 11.57
N ASN A 244 -3.01 29.54 12.63
CA ASN A 244 -2.84 30.99 12.53
C ASN A 244 -1.57 31.32 11.73
N ASP A 245 -1.72 32.16 10.71
CA ASP A 245 -0.60 32.91 10.14
C ASP A 245 -0.31 34.04 11.15
N LEU A 246 0.69 33.83 12.01
CA LEU A 246 1.23 34.87 12.89
C LEU A 246 2.29 35.68 12.16
#